data_AF-A0A150T2V3-F1
#
_entry.id   AF-A0A150T2V3-F1
#
_cell.length_a   1.000
_cell.length_b   1.000
_cell.length_c   1.000
_cell.angle_alpha   90.00
_cell.angle_beta   90.00
_cell.angle_gamma   90.00
#
_symmetry.space_group_name_H-M   'P 1'
#
loop_
_entity.id
_entity.type
_entity.pdbx_description
1 polymer ?
#
loop_
_entity_poly.entity_id
_entity_poly.type
_entity_poly.pdbx_seq_one_letter_code
_entity_poly.pdbx_strand_id
1 'polypeptide(L)'
;MAESEHFTKTAENHASNLDKQKSDYASACNTGYIDKGPFEDKRHRFEVHHILCEHSIENRFVDYKDEPTRDYVEDCLWITDWDINNVNNLIGLPTNRRFRVDWASASDESRWTPIDLPSHQVDHNTSDGYTNEVSLWLQKNVWDTLSAAKKQHAIDAAKIKRQLQKGEKHFREELEERGKREPGKLVAWPNRRNAEYAKVWYHPFSMGKMPRHRSPGATGKVATRLLAQLR
;
A
#
# COMPACT_ATOMS: atom_id res chain seq x y z
N MET A 1 29.75 -24.67 -11.01
CA MET A 1 28.29 -24.63 -10.84
C MET A 1 28.04 -25.13 -9.43
N ALA A 2 27.56 -24.29 -8.51
CA ALA A 2 27.21 -24.77 -7.17
C ALA A 2 25.92 -25.59 -7.30
N GLU A 3 25.99 -26.86 -6.90
CA GLU A 3 24.93 -27.85 -7.07
C GLU A 3 23.73 -27.52 -6.17
N SER A 4 22.54 -27.87 -6.65
CA SER A 4 21.23 -27.65 -6.02
C SER A 4 20.98 -28.49 -4.75
N GLU A 5 22.02 -28.97 -4.08
CA GLU A 5 21.93 -30.01 -3.05
C GLU A 5 21.57 -29.50 -1.65
N HIS A 6 21.42 -28.20 -1.42
CA HIS A 6 21.23 -27.67 -0.06
C HIS A 6 19.79 -27.32 0.34
N PHE A 7 18.79 -27.44 -0.55
CA PHE A 7 17.40 -27.14 -0.20
C PHE A 7 16.41 -28.14 -0.78
N THR A 8 15.84 -28.99 0.07
CA THR A 8 14.69 -29.81 -0.30
C THR A 8 13.42 -28.95 -0.26
N LYS A 9 12.91 -28.58 -1.44
CA LYS A 9 11.59 -27.93 -1.58
C LYS A 9 10.51 -28.99 -1.33
N THR A 10 9.73 -28.89 -0.26
CA THR A 10 8.60 -29.80 0.02
C THR A 10 7.29 -29.21 -0.51
N ALA A 11 6.28 -30.05 -0.81
CA ALA A 11 4.99 -29.60 -1.35
C ALA A 11 4.15 -28.77 -0.35
N GLU A 12 4.37 -28.92 0.96
CA GLU A 12 3.75 -28.07 1.99
C GLU A 12 4.27 -26.62 1.96
N ASN A 13 5.38 -26.38 1.25
CA ASN A 13 6.06 -25.09 1.13
C ASN A 13 5.66 -24.29 -0.12
N HIS A 14 4.62 -24.70 -0.86
CA HIS A 14 4.24 -24.12 -2.14
C HIS A 14 3.07 -23.11 -2.08
N ALA A 15 2.45 -22.93 -0.91
CA ALA A 15 1.58 -21.78 -0.68
C ALA A 15 2.47 -20.53 -0.74
N SER A 16 2.12 -19.54 -1.56
CA SER A 16 2.98 -18.41 -1.93
C SER A 16 3.83 -17.95 -0.73
N ASN A 17 5.15 -17.88 -0.96
CA ASN A 17 6.22 -17.67 0.03
C ASN A 17 6.09 -16.39 0.90
N LEU A 18 4.98 -15.69 0.77
CA LEU A 18 4.59 -14.45 1.41
C LEU A 18 3.62 -14.69 2.58
N ASP A 19 2.83 -15.77 2.59
CA ASP A 19 1.85 -16.09 3.65
C ASP A 19 2.34 -17.23 4.56
N LYS A 20 3.48 -17.03 5.23
CA LYS A 20 4.08 -18.05 6.12
C LYS A 20 3.19 -18.35 7.32
N GLN A 21 2.45 -17.36 7.79
CA GLN A 21 1.38 -17.52 8.76
C GLN A 21 0.02 -17.54 8.08
N LYS A 22 -0.42 -18.74 7.67
CA LYS A 22 -1.75 -19.00 7.11
C LYS A 22 -2.85 -18.17 7.79
N SER A 23 -3.51 -17.36 6.97
CA SER A 23 -4.92 -16.94 7.05
C SER A 23 -5.34 -16.03 8.20
N ASP A 24 -4.99 -14.74 8.08
CA ASP A 24 -5.96 -13.63 8.01
C ASP A 24 -5.22 -12.32 8.28
N TYR A 25 -4.65 -11.72 7.23
CA TYR A 25 -3.98 -10.41 7.34
C TYR A 25 -4.91 -9.33 7.93
N ALA A 26 -6.23 -9.50 7.82
CA ALA A 26 -7.18 -8.62 8.49
C ALA A 26 -7.08 -8.72 10.01
N SER A 27 -6.93 -9.92 10.56
CA SER A 27 -6.74 -10.16 12.00
C SER A 27 -5.38 -9.70 12.52
N ALA A 28 -4.32 -9.78 11.70
CA ALA A 28 -2.97 -9.37 12.07
C ALA A 28 -2.79 -7.84 12.10
N CYS A 29 -3.64 -7.09 11.38
CA CYS A 29 -3.53 -5.65 11.31
C CYS A 29 -4.29 -4.96 12.46
N ASN A 30 -3.55 -4.55 13.50
CA ASN A 30 -4.11 -3.81 14.64
C ASN A 30 -4.71 -2.43 14.29
N THR A 31 -4.45 -1.93 13.08
CA THR A 31 -4.91 -0.61 12.61
C THR A 31 -5.89 -0.67 11.45
N GLY A 32 -6.07 -1.84 10.84
CA GLY A 32 -7.04 -2.08 9.78
C GLY A 32 -8.39 -2.51 10.34
N TYR A 33 -9.46 -2.28 9.58
CA TYR A 33 -10.83 -2.67 9.97
C TYR A 33 -11.22 -2.25 11.41
N ILE A 34 -10.68 -1.13 11.91
CA ILE A 34 -10.91 -0.69 13.29
C ILE A 34 -12.41 -0.48 13.54
N ASP A 35 -12.93 -1.28 14.47
CA ASP A 35 -14.32 -1.38 14.90
C ASP A 35 -14.77 -0.24 15.84
N LYS A 36 -14.28 1.00 15.67
CA LYS A 36 -14.45 2.08 16.67
C LYS A 36 -15.43 3.20 16.30
N GLY A 37 -16.21 3.05 15.23
CA GLY A 37 -17.25 4.01 14.86
C GLY A 37 -18.66 3.59 15.32
N PRO A 38 -19.60 4.54 15.53
CA PRO A 38 -20.96 4.27 16.01
C PRO A 38 -21.94 3.69 14.96
N PHE A 39 -21.47 3.32 13.76
CA PHE A 39 -22.32 2.88 12.65
C PHE A 39 -22.08 1.40 12.35
N GLU A 40 -23.13 0.60 12.16
CA GLU A 40 -23.09 -0.88 12.07
C GLU A 40 -22.44 -1.44 10.78
N ASP A 41 -22.30 -0.65 9.70
CA ASP A 41 -21.60 -1.05 8.47
C ASP A 41 -20.14 -0.56 8.44
N LYS A 42 -19.28 -1.27 9.18
CA LYS A 42 -17.89 -0.85 9.51
C LYS A 42 -16.82 -1.41 8.58
N ARG A 43 -17.13 -2.45 7.80
CA ARG A 43 -16.19 -3.21 6.96
C ARG A 43 -15.66 -2.46 5.73
N HIS A 44 -15.98 -1.17 5.59
CA HIS A 44 -15.71 -0.42 4.36
C HIS A 44 -15.09 0.97 4.59
N ARG A 45 -14.69 1.28 5.83
CA ARG A 45 -14.13 2.58 6.20
C ARG A 45 -12.60 2.56 6.27
N PHE A 46 -12.02 1.44 6.67
CA PHE A 46 -10.59 1.17 6.66
C PHE A 46 -10.36 -0.15 5.95
N GLU A 47 -9.33 -0.21 5.14
CA GLU A 47 -8.86 -1.43 4.50
C GLU A 47 -7.43 -1.68 4.98
N VAL A 48 -7.07 -2.96 5.15
CA VAL A 48 -5.68 -3.30 5.43
C VAL A 48 -4.86 -3.10 4.17
N HIS A 49 -3.70 -2.49 4.36
CA HIS A 49 -2.73 -2.24 3.33
C HIS A 49 -1.39 -2.86 3.74
N HIS A 50 -0.81 -3.65 2.85
CA HIS A 50 0.58 -4.09 2.95
C HIS A 50 1.50 -2.95 2.53
N ILE A 51 2.37 -2.51 3.44
CA ILE A 51 3.30 -1.39 3.21
C ILE A 51 4.27 -1.72 2.09
N LEU A 52 4.95 -2.86 2.19
CA LEU A 52 5.57 -3.52 1.06
C LEU A 52 4.49 -4.37 0.40
N CYS A 53 3.80 -3.80 -0.60
CA CYS A 53 2.63 -4.42 -1.16
C CYS A 53 2.96 -5.71 -1.93
N GLU A 54 2.03 -6.66 -1.90
CA GLU A 54 2.16 -7.99 -2.51
C GLU A 54 2.61 -7.88 -3.98
N HIS A 55 1.96 -7.01 -4.75
CA HIS A 55 2.30 -6.80 -6.15
C HIS A 55 3.75 -6.32 -6.36
N SER A 56 4.27 -5.45 -5.48
CA SER A 56 5.66 -4.99 -5.57
C SER A 56 6.67 -6.07 -5.19
N ILE A 57 6.31 -6.95 -4.26
CA ILE A 57 7.13 -8.11 -3.94
C ILE A 57 7.12 -9.08 -5.14
N GLU A 58 5.96 -9.38 -5.70
CA GLU A 58 5.78 -10.25 -6.87
C GLU A 58 6.44 -9.73 -8.16
N ASN A 59 6.59 -8.41 -8.32
CA ASN A 59 7.21 -7.82 -9.52
C ASN A 59 8.63 -8.33 -9.82
N ARG A 60 9.34 -8.92 -8.84
CA ARG A 60 10.61 -9.63 -9.06
C ARG A 60 10.52 -10.70 -10.18
N PHE A 61 9.37 -11.33 -10.38
CA PHE A 61 9.15 -12.30 -11.46
C PHE A 61 9.15 -11.67 -12.85
N VAL A 62 8.82 -10.38 -12.94
CA VAL A 62 8.86 -9.59 -14.18
C VAL A 62 10.25 -8.98 -14.39
N ASP A 63 10.88 -8.52 -13.31
CA ASP A 63 12.18 -7.84 -13.35
C ASP A 63 13.34 -8.80 -13.68
N TYR A 64 13.30 -10.04 -13.18
CA TYR A 64 14.28 -11.08 -13.51
C TYR A 64 13.79 -11.99 -14.64
N LYS A 65 14.20 -11.66 -15.86
CA LYS A 65 13.92 -12.48 -17.04
C LYS A 65 14.71 -13.80 -17.07
N ASP A 66 15.86 -13.85 -16.39
CA ASP A 66 16.63 -15.09 -16.31
C ASP A 66 16.13 -15.95 -15.13
N GLU A 67 15.56 -17.11 -15.49
CA GLU A 67 15.02 -18.08 -14.55
C GLU A 67 15.98 -18.44 -13.41
N PRO A 68 17.29 -18.67 -13.63
CA PRO A 68 18.20 -18.98 -12.54
C PRO A 68 18.39 -17.86 -11.51
N THR A 69 18.24 -16.58 -11.87
CA THR A 69 18.34 -15.48 -10.88
C THR A 69 17.02 -15.29 -10.17
N ARG A 70 15.91 -15.41 -10.89
CA ARG A 70 14.57 -15.41 -10.32
C ARG A 70 14.42 -16.48 -9.24
N ASP A 71 14.82 -17.72 -9.54
CA ASP A 71 14.73 -18.84 -8.60
C ASP A 71 15.67 -18.64 -7.40
N TYR A 72 16.86 -18.10 -7.62
CA TYR A 72 17.79 -17.77 -6.53
C TYR A 72 17.21 -16.70 -5.59
N VAL A 73 16.64 -15.62 -6.12
CA VAL A 73 15.99 -14.58 -5.31
C VAL A 73 14.80 -15.17 -4.54
N GLU A 74 14.05 -16.07 -5.17
CA GLU A 74 12.94 -16.77 -4.52
C GLU A 74 13.41 -17.64 -3.35
N ASP A 75 14.45 -18.43 -3.56
CA ASP A 75 15.03 -19.28 -2.51
C ASP A 75 15.61 -18.43 -1.36
N CYS A 76 16.19 -17.26 -1.67
CA CYS A 76 16.65 -16.31 -0.67
C CYS A 76 15.50 -15.75 0.19
N LEU A 77 14.39 -15.38 -0.44
CA LEU A 77 13.19 -14.94 0.28
C LEU A 77 12.58 -16.07 1.10
N TRP A 78 12.58 -17.28 0.56
CA TRP A 78 12.08 -18.47 1.23
C TRP A 78 12.75 -18.69 2.59
N ILE A 79 14.08 -18.65 2.64
CA ILE A 79 14.84 -18.85 3.88
C ILE A 79 14.85 -17.64 4.81
N THR A 80 14.41 -16.48 4.33
CA THR A 80 14.34 -15.26 5.13
C THR A 80 13.15 -15.34 6.06
N ASP A 81 13.36 -15.24 7.37
CA ASP A 81 12.29 -15.17 8.38
C ASP A 81 11.61 -13.79 8.36
N TRP A 82 10.88 -13.54 7.28
CA TRP A 82 10.05 -12.38 7.02
C TRP A 82 8.72 -12.86 6.44
N ASP A 83 7.63 -12.19 6.82
CA ASP A 83 6.27 -12.56 6.46
C ASP A 83 5.55 -11.29 5.99
N ILE A 84 4.91 -11.35 4.82
CA ILE A 84 4.21 -10.17 4.27
C ILE A 84 3.05 -9.76 5.17
N ASN A 85 2.45 -10.72 5.86
CA ASN A 85 1.31 -10.53 6.76
C ASN A 85 1.75 -10.18 8.19
N ASN A 86 3.04 -9.95 8.43
CA ASN A 86 3.53 -9.46 9.70
C ASN A 86 2.90 -8.09 10.02
N VAL A 87 2.48 -7.89 11.27
CA VAL A 87 1.87 -6.62 11.74
C VAL A 87 2.71 -5.38 11.40
N ASN A 88 4.04 -5.50 11.32
CA ASN A 88 4.92 -4.38 10.97
C ASN A 88 4.83 -3.98 9.48
N ASN A 89 4.46 -4.91 8.60
CA ASN A 89 4.19 -4.64 7.19
C ASN A 89 2.72 -4.28 6.93
N LEU A 90 1.86 -4.27 7.95
CA LEU A 90 0.44 -3.94 7.79
C LEU A 90 0.11 -2.55 8.35
N ILE A 91 -0.76 -1.82 7.65
CA ILE A 91 -1.34 -0.56 8.11
C ILE A 91 -2.79 -0.45 7.65
N GLY A 92 -3.68 0.02 8.52
CA GLY A 92 -5.03 0.36 8.11
C GLY A 92 -5.09 1.74 7.47
N LEU A 93 -5.50 1.78 6.21
CA LEU A 93 -5.70 3.04 5.48
C LEU A 93 -7.19 3.34 5.32
N PRO A 94 -7.62 4.61 5.50
CA PRO A 94 -9.00 4.98 5.26
C PRO A 94 -9.37 4.77 3.78
N THR A 95 -10.62 4.44 3.51
CA THR A 95 -11.12 4.36 2.14
C THR A 95 -11.67 5.71 1.66
N ASN A 96 -11.82 5.89 0.35
CA ASN A 96 -12.59 7.01 -0.21
C ASN A 96 -14.01 7.12 0.37
N ARG A 97 -14.61 5.99 0.77
CA ARG A 97 -15.94 5.96 1.38
C ARG A 97 -15.93 6.61 2.77
N ARG A 98 -14.89 6.39 3.60
CA ARG A 98 -14.73 7.05 4.90
C ARG A 98 -14.82 8.56 4.76
N PHE A 99 -14.01 9.14 3.86
CA PHE A 99 -13.99 10.59 3.65
C PHE A 99 -15.31 11.15 3.13
N ARG A 100 -15.99 10.42 2.23
CA ARG A 100 -17.32 10.81 1.74
C ARG A 100 -18.39 10.77 2.83
N VAL A 101 -18.47 9.66 3.57
CA VAL A 101 -19.54 9.42 4.56
C VAL A 101 -19.36 10.32 5.76
N ASP A 102 -18.15 10.37 6.31
CA ASP A 102 -17.90 11.18 7.51
C ASP A 102 -18.12 12.66 7.24
N TRP A 103 -17.70 13.13 6.06
CA TRP A 103 -17.98 14.50 5.65
C TRP A 103 -19.47 14.75 5.41
N ALA A 104 -20.18 13.83 4.75
CA ALA A 104 -21.63 13.97 4.55
C ALA A 104 -22.39 14.02 5.88
N SER A 105 -21.85 13.40 6.93
CA SER A 105 -22.38 13.43 8.29
C SER A 105 -21.84 14.56 9.18
N ALA A 106 -20.92 15.39 8.68
CA ALA A 106 -20.18 16.39 9.46
C ALA A 106 -21.00 17.64 9.85
N SER A 107 -22.34 17.55 9.89
CA SER A 107 -23.14 18.56 10.60
C SER A 107 -22.80 18.62 12.10
N ASP A 108 -22.02 17.66 12.59
CA ASP A 108 -21.43 17.61 13.92
C ASP A 108 -19.91 17.40 13.77
N GLU A 109 -19.15 18.49 13.72
CA GLU A 109 -17.68 18.49 13.57
C GLU A 109 -16.98 17.66 14.66
N SER A 110 -17.62 17.49 15.83
CA SER A 110 -17.09 16.69 16.93
C SER A 110 -16.95 15.19 16.60
N ARG A 111 -17.64 14.70 15.57
CA ARG A 111 -17.60 13.29 15.14
C ARG A 111 -16.47 12.99 14.16
N TRP A 112 -15.78 14.01 13.68
CA TRP A 112 -14.71 13.87 12.70
C TRP A 112 -13.36 13.99 13.39
N THR A 113 -12.73 12.86 13.69
CA THR A 113 -11.32 12.84 14.05
C THR A 113 -10.51 12.69 12.76
N PRO A 114 -9.71 13.70 12.35
CA PRO A 114 -8.80 13.57 11.23
C PRO A 114 -7.90 12.37 11.45
N ILE A 115 -7.79 11.53 10.42
CA ILE A 115 -6.72 10.56 10.36
C ILE A 115 -5.78 11.06 9.27
N ASP A 116 -4.55 11.37 9.69
CA ASP A 116 -3.49 11.87 8.83
C ASP A 116 -2.82 10.74 8.04
N LEU A 117 -3.63 9.88 7.41
CA LEU A 117 -3.21 8.84 6.48
C LEU A 117 -3.92 9.00 5.13
N PRO A 118 -3.26 8.70 4.00
CA PRO A 118 -3.87 8.79 2.67
C PRO A 118 -5.00 7.76 2.49
N SER A 119 -5.79 7.94 1.44
CA SER A 119 -6.82 6.99 1.05
C SER A 119 -6.20 5.75 0.42
N HIS A 120 -6.62 4.56 0.83
CA HIS A 120 -6.12 3.28 0.30
C HIS A 120 -6.23 3.15 -1.23
N GLN A 121 -7.17 3.86 -1.87
CA GLN A 121 -7.40 3.74 -3.31
C GLN A 121 -6.71 4.81 -4.16
N VAL A 122 -6.22 5.90 -3.58
CA VAL A 122 -5.79 7.07 -4.36
C VAL A 122 -4.30 6.96 -4.67
N ASP A 123 -4.00 6.81 -5.97
CA ASP A 123 -2.63 6.66 -6.52
C ASP A 123 -1.87 5.44 -5.96
N HIS A 124 -2.61 4.40 -5.55
CA HIS A 124 -2.06 3.13 -5.10
C HIS A 124 -1.39 2.38 -6.27
N ASN A 125 -2.18 2.02 -7.30
CA ASN A 125 -1.75 1.18 -8.44
C ASN A 125 -1.65 1.96 -9.76
N THR A 126 -1.18 3.21 -9.71
CA THR A 126 -0.87 3.97 -10.94
C THR A 126 0.56 3.70 -11.40
N SER A 127 0.86 3.97 -12.68
CA SER A 127 2.19 3.70 -13.26
C SER A 127 3.36 4.44 -12.59
N ASP A 128 3.08 5.52 -11.86
CA ASP A 128 4.01 6.29 -11.03
C ASP A 128 3.53 6.37 -9.56
N GLY A 129 2.59 5.50 -9.19
CA GLY A 129 1.95 5.50 -7.88
C GLY A 129 2.76 4.74 -6.83
N TYR A 130 2.13 4.54 -5.68
CA TYR A 130 2.73 3.90 -4.52
C TYR A 130 3.35 2.53 -4.84
N THR A 131 2.61 1.65 -5.53
CA THR A 131 3.11 0.32 -5.92
C THR A 131 4.34 0.40 -6.83
N ASN A 132 4.42 1.38 -7.73
CA ASN A 132 5.61 1.56 -8.55
C ASN A 132 6.81 2.03 -7.70
N GLU A 133 6.59 2.95 -6.77
CA GLU A 133 7.64 3.43 -5.86
C GLU A 133 8.20 2.31 -4.97
N VAL A 134 7.32 1.50 -4.39
CA VAL A 134 7.73 0.33 -3.59
C VAL A 134 8.53 -0.66 -4.44
N SER A 135 8.08 -0.96 -5.65
CA SER A 135 8.79 -1.87 -6.57
C SER A 135 10.20 -1.35 -6.89
N LEU A 136 10.32 -0.07 -7.26
CA LEU A 136 11.63 0.55 -7.57
C LEU A 136 12.56 0.56 -6.36
N TRP A 137 12.02 0.80 -5.16
CA TRP A 137 12.81 0.76 -3.94
C TRP A 137 13.30 -0.66 -3.63
N LEU A 138 12.41 -1.66 -3.73
CA LEU A 138 12.75 -3.07 -3.51
C LEU A 138 13.81 -3.55 -4.50
N GLN A 139 13.67 -3.19 -5.79
CA GLN A 139 14.66 -3.51 -6.82
C GLN A 139 16.04 -2.99 -6.41
N LYS A 140 16.14 -1.70 -6.12
CA LYS A 140 17.41 -1.05 -5.80
C LYS A 140 18.03 -1.52 -4.47
N ASN A 141 17.21 -1.76 -3.45
CA ASN A 141 17.69 -1.94 -2.07
C ASN A 141 17.73 -3.39 -1.61
N VAL A 142 17.00 -4.29 -2.26
CA VAL A 142 16.90 -5.70 -1.91
C VAL A 142 17.36 -6.56 -3.08
N TRP A 143 16.67 -6.47 -4.21
CA TRP A 143 16.83 -7.42 -5.31
C TRP A 143 18.20 -7.30 -5.99
N ASP A 144 18.63 -6.09 -6.37
CA ASP A 144 19.96 -5.85 -6.95
C ASP A 144 21.09 -6.32 -6.02
N THR A 145 20.89 -6.20 -4.70
CA THR A 145 21.87 -6.65 -3.71
C THR A 145 21.98 -8.16 -3.64
N LEU A 146 20.88 -8.88 -3.88
CA LEU A 146 20.86 -10.34 -3.96
C LEU A 146 21.46 -10.84 -5.27
N SER A 147 21.15 -10.21 -6.40
CA SER A 147 21.76 -10.56 -7.68
C SER A 147 23.28 -10.39 -7.66
N ALA A 148 23.80 -9.38 -6.96
CA ALA A 148 25.23 -9.21 -6.76
C ALA A 148 25.83 -10.32 -5.88
N ALA A 149 25.12 -10.71 -4.81
CA ALA A 149 25.54 -11.78 -3.89
C ALA A 149 25.53 -13.17 -4.53
N LYS A 150 24.64 -13.41 -5.52
CA LYS A 150 24.59 -14.67 -6.29
C LYS A 150 25.94 -15.05 -6.87
N LYS A 151 26.72 -14.08 -7.36
CA LYS A 151 28.06 -14.30 -7.93
C LYS A 151 29.06 -14.83 -6.90
N GLN A 152 28.79 -14.63 -5.61
CA GLN A 152 29.66 -14.97 -4.49
C GLN A 152 29.12 -16.15 -3.66
N HIS A 153 27.91 -16.66 -3.95
CA HIS A 153 27.22 -17.70 -3.18
C HIS A 153 27.09 -17.41 -1.66
N ALA A 154 27.18 -16.14 -1.25
CA ALA A 154 27.13 -15.72 0.14
C ALA A 154 25.79 -15.02 0.44
N ILE A 155 24.78 -15.79 0.82
CA ILE A 155 23.48 -15.24 1.25
C ILE A 155 23.52 -15.00 2.76
N ASP A 156 23.14 -13.79 3.16
CA ASP A 156 22.82 -13.47 4.56
C ASP A 156 21.31 -13.20 4.66
N ALA A 157 20.54 -14.21 5.06
CA ALA A 157 19.08 -14.10 5.23
C ALA A 157 18.71 -13.03 6.27
N ALA A 158 19.54 -12.82 7.30
CA ALA A 158 19.32 -11.76 8.27
C ALA A 158 19.50 -10.36 7.65
N LYS A 159 20.41 -10.22 6.67
CA LYS A 159 20.54 -8.98 5.88
C LYS A 159 19.30 -8.70 5.05
N ILE A 160 18.74 -9.71 4.38
CA ILE A 160 17.51 -9.57 3.59
C ILE A 160 16.37 -9.11 4.49
N LYS A 161 16.17 -9.77 5.63
CA LYS A 161 15.17 -9.38 6.64
C LYS A 161 15.33 -7.91 7.05
N ARG A 162 16.55 -7.48 7.38
CA ARG A 162 16.83 -6.07 7.75
C ARG A 162 16.52 -5.10 6.61
N GLN A 163 16.78 -5.48 5.36
CA GLN A 163 16.47 -4.63 4.20
C GLN A 163 14.96 -4.50 3.98
N LEU A 164 14.20 -5.60 4.09
CA LEU A 164 12.74 -5.56 4.00
C LEU A 164 12.14 -4.72 5.14
N GLN A 165 12.56 -4.94 6.39
CA GLN A 165 12.12 -4.13 7.54
C GLN A 165 12.47 -2.64 7.40
N LYS A 166 13.60 -2.31 6.77
CA LYS A 166 13.94 -0.92 6.44
C LYS A 166 12.96 -0.33 5.42
N GLY A 167 12.54 -1.12 4.44
CA GLY A 167 11.51 -0.74 3.48
C GLY A 167 10.15 -0.49 4.15
N GLU A 168 9.71 -1.40 5.02
CA GLU A 168 8.48 -1.25 5.83
C GLU A 168 8.49 0.07 6.59
N LYS A 169 9.57 0.33 7.33
CA LYS A 169 9.72 1.57 8.09
C LYS A 169 9.67 2.80 7.18
N HIS A 170 10.47 2.81 6.11
CA HIS A 170 10.55 3.93 5.18
C HIS A 170 9.18 4.27 4.58
N PHE A 171 8.46 3.28 4.05
CA PHE A 171 7.19 3.54 3.40
C PHE A 171 6.04 3.82 4.36
N ARG A 172 6.11 3.30 5.61
CA ARG A 172 5.19 3.72 6.67
C ARG A 172 5.32 5.22 6.96
N GLU A 173 6.56 5.69 7.17
CA GLU A 173 6.86 7.11 7.38
C GLU A 173 6.38 7.95 6.18
N GLU A 174 6.62 7.48 4.96
CA GLU A 174 6.10 8.13 3.75
C GLU A 174 4.57 8.24 3.76
N LEU A 175 3.83 7.15 4.04
CA LEU A 175 2.36 7.21 4.10
C LEU A 175 1.85 8.19 5.16
N GLU A 176 2.47 8.21 6.34
CA GLU A 176 2.13 9.16 7.42
C GLU A 176 2.38 10.61 7.01
N GLU A 177 3.52 10.92 6.38
CA GLU A 177 3.82 12.27 5.89
C GLU A 177 2.90 12.68 4.74
N ARG A 178 2.57 11.75 3.84
CA ARG A 178 1.67 12.00 2.70
C ARG A 178 0.26 12.34 3.16
N GLY A 179 -0.20 11.71 4.24
CA GLY A 179 -1.50 12.01 4.84
C GLY A 179 -1.60 13.43 5.43
N LYS A 180 -0.47 14.07 5.76
CA LYS A 180 -0.36 15.43 6.34
C LYS A 180 -0.17 16.53 5.30
N ARG A 181 -0.09 16.20 4.01
CA ARG A 181 0.15 17.18 2.95
C ARG A 181 -0.89 18.31 2.96
N GLU A 182 -0.43 19.52 2.68
CA GLU A 182 -1.30 20.68 2.47
C GLU A 182 -2.28 20.46 1.31
N PRO A 183 -3.53 20.96 1.41
CA PRO A 183 -4.04 21.85 2.47
C PRO A 183 -4.54 21.11 3.74
N GLY A 184 -4.19 19.83 3.90
CA GLY A 184 -4.77 18.96 4.91
C GLY A 184 -6.18 18.50 4.54
N LYS A 185 -6.62 17.36 5.09
CA LYS A 185 -7.89 16.73 4.68
C LYS A 185 -9.13 17.55 5.04
N LEU A 186 -9.08 18.21 6.20
CA LEU A 186 -10.15 19.07 6.72
C LEU A 186 -10.45 20.24 5.81
N VAL A 187 -9.42 20.80 5.20
CA VAL A 187 -9.59 21.95 4.30
C VAL A 187 -9.83 21.44 2.88
N ALA A 188 -9.04 20.46 2.43
CA ALA A 188 -9.08 19.94 1.07
C ALA A 188 -10.47 19.48 0.63
N TRP A 189 -11.11 18.61 1.41
CA TRP A 189 -12.34 17.96 0.96
C TRP A 189 -13.55 18.91 0.84
N PRO A 190 -13.92 19.74 1.85
CA PRO A 190 -14.97 20.74 1.70
C PRO A 190 -14.71 21.69 0.55
N ASN A 191 -13.47 22.17 0.45
CA ASN A 191 -13.10 23.21 -0.48
C ASN A 191 -12.72 22.67 -1.86
N ARG A 192 -12.78 21.36 -2.10
CA ARG A 192 -12.34 20.75 -3.38
C ARG A 192 -12.94 21.37 -4.65
N ARG A 193 -14.08 22.08 -4.53
CA ARG A 193 -14.72 22.77 -5.66
C ARG A 193 -14.40 24.26 -5.74
N ASN A 194 -13.82 24.86 -4.71
CA ASN A 194 -13.29 26.20 -4.76
C ASN A 194 -12.09 26.21 -5.73
N ALA A 195 -12.03 27.20 -6.62
CA ALA A 195 -10.97 27.35 -7.62
C ALA A 195 -9.56 27.29 -7.03
N GLU A 196 -9.37 27.81 -5.82
CA GLU A 196 -8.10 27.78 -5.08
C GLU A 196 -7.65 26.35 -4.76
N TYR A 197 -8.56 25.52 -4.25
CA TYR A 197 -8.25 24.18 -3.76
C TYR A 197 -8.50 23.09 -4.81
N ALA A 198 -9.26 23.36 -5.87
CA ALA A 198 -9.64 22.39 -6.89
C ALA A 198 -8.43 21.73 -7.58
N LYS A 199 -7.27 22.39 -7.58
CA LYS A 199 -6.03 21.87 -8.16
C LYS A 199 -5.21 20.99 -7.22
N VAL A 200 -5.47 21.04 -5.91
CA VAL A 200 -4.61 20.41 -4.87
C VAL A 200 -5.36 19.62 -3.82
N TRP A 201 -6.70 19.63 -3.85
CA TRP A 201 -7.54 18.98 -2.83
C TRP A 201 -7.22 17.48 -2.65
N TYR A 202 -6.73 16.80 -3.68
CA TYR A 202 -6.47 15.38 -3.63
C TYR A 202 -5.11 15.04 -2.98
N HIS A 203 -4.25 16.02 -2.72
CA HIS A 203 -2.89 15.82 -2.20
C HIS A 203 -2.82 14.98 -0.91
N PRO A 204 -3.55 15.31 0.18
CA PRO A 204 -3.49 14.54 1.42
C PRO A 204 -4.18 13.17 1.35
N PHE A 205 -4.89 12.89 0.26
CA PHE A 205 -5.53 11.60 0.03
C PHE A 205 -4.66 10.66 -0.78
N SER A 206 -3.68 11.18 -1.52
CA SER A 206 -2.84 10.37 -2.41
C SER A 206 -1.78 9.59 -1.65
N MET A 207 -1.70 8.30 -1.93
CA MET A 207 -0.62 7.44 -1.49
C MET A 207 0.66 7.68 -2.27
N GLY A 208 0.62 8.21 -3.50
CA GLY A 208 1.81 8.42 -4.33
C GLY A 208 2.64 9.61 -3.87
N LYS A 209 3.95 9.58 -4.13
CA LYS A 209 4.89 10.70 -3.94
C LYS A 209 4.49 11.93 -4.74
N MET A 210 3.99 11.71 -5.96
CA MET A 210 3.52 12.74 -6.87
C MET A 210 2.00 12.57 -7.09
N PRO A 211 1.15 13.27 -6.30
CA PRO A 211 -0.29 13.16 -6.43
C PRO A 211 -0.76 13.48 -7.85
N ARG A 212 -1.57 12.61 -8.44
CA ARG A 212 -2.13 12.84 -9.78
C ARG A 212 -3.34 13.74 -9.73
N HIS A 213 -3.43 14.67 -10.67
CA HIS A 213 -4.58 15.57 -10.79
C HIS A 213 -5.90 14.80 -10.83
N ARG A 214 -6.85 15.23 -9.98
CA ARG A 214 -8.19 14.65 -9.88
C ARG A 214 -9.25 15.72 -9.93
N SER A 215 -10.21 15.52 -10.84
CA SER A 215 -11.42 16.36 -10.87
C SER A 215 -12.15 16.25 -9.54
N PRO A 216 -12.66 17.38 -8.98
CA PRO A 216 -13.46 17.36 -7.76
C PRO A 216 -14.85 16.72 -7.93
N GLY A 217 -15.15 16.21 -9.13
CA GLY A 217 -16.41 15.61 -9.52
C GLY A 217 -17.48 16.64 -9.87
N ALA A 218 -18.61 16.16 -10.40
CA ALA A 218 -19.73 17.02 -10.75
C ALA A 218 -20.28 17.78 -9.52
N THR A 219 -20.73 19.01 -9.74
CA THR A 219 -21.63 19.68 -8.79
C THR A 219 -23.01 19.03 -8.87
N GLY A 220 -23.79 19.04 -7.77
CA GLY A 220 -25.14 18.45 -7.76
C GLY A 220 -26.03 18.94 -8.90
N LYS A 221 -25.86 20.19 -9.36
CA LYS A 221 -26.58 20.77 -10.51
C LYS A 221 -26.30 20.08 -11.85
N VAL A 222 -25.11 19.49 -12.04
CA VAL A 222 -24.75 18.75 -13.26
C VAL A 222 -25.28 17.31 -13.22
N ALA A 223 -25.29 16.68 -12.03
CA ALA A 223 -25.85 15.34 -11.85
C ALA A 223 -27.36 15.30 -12.16
N THR A 224 -28.10 16.33 -11.75
CA THR A 224 -29.53 16.46 -12.08
C THR A 224 -29.78 16.64 -13.58
N ARG A 225 -28.90 17.35 -14.29
CA ARG A 225 -29.01 17.58 -15.75
C ARG A 225 -28.69 16.33 -16.57
N LEU A 226 -27.66 15.57 -16.19
CA LEU A 226 -27.32 14.28 -16.83
C LEU A 226 -28.41 13.22 -16.62
N LEU A 227 -29.00 13.15 -15.41
CA LEU A 227 -30.14 12.25 -15.14
C LEU A 227 -31.40 12.64 -15.90
N ALA A 228 -31.59 13.93 -16.20
CA ALA A 228 -32.71 14.41 -17.01
C ALA A 228 -32.53 14.18 -18.51
N GLN A 229 -31.30 13.96 -19.00
CA GLN A 229 -31.00 13.66 -20.40
C GLN A 229 -30.99 12.15 -20.72
N LEU A 230 -31.01 11.31 -19.68
CA LEU A 230 -31.11 9.85 -19.79
C LEU A 230 -32.56 9.33 -19.61
N ARG A 231 -33.53 10.24 -19.56
CA ARG A 231 -34.97 9.97 -19.58
C ARG A 231 -35.54 10.50 -20.87
#